data_AF-A0A928V4M9-F1
#
_entry.id   AF-A0A928V4M9-F1
#
_cell.length_a   1.000
_cell.length_b   1.000
_cell.length_c   1.000
_cell.angle_alpha   90.00
_cell.angle_beta   90.00
_cell.angle_gamma   90.00
#
_symmetry.space_group_name_H-M   'P 1'
#
loop_
_entity.id
_entity.type
_entity.pdbx_description
1 polymer ?
#
loop_
_entity_poly.entity_id
_entity_poly.type
_entity_poly.pdbx_seq_one_letter_code
_entity_poly.pdbx_strand_id
1 'polypeptide(L)'
;MLLKLLTEAWRTFGASNQSNEDSLSALDALRILRSAGNTMVLQANLYSQLAKLEWAQEKERLTRMALAIVVALVCFVGTLLFAGVLLLAVVWDTEYRIPTLVGLVVAYASGVAIALWRLKVLAQQGANAFKALRLELAADIAIIKSQL
;
A
#
# COMPACT_ATOMS: atom_id res chain seq x y z
N MET A 1 -10.63 -17.53 75.69
CA MET A 1 -10.70 -16.17 75.12
C MET A 1 -9.47 -15.85 74.26
N LEU A 2 -8.24 -16.08 74.74
CA LEU A 2 -6.99 -15.87 73.99
C LEU A 2 -6.85 -16.67 72.67
N LEU A 3 -7.36 -17.91 72.62
CA LEU A 3 -7.32 -18.75 71.42
C LEU A 3 -8.17 -18.22 70.24
N LYS A 4 -9.27 -17.49 70.53
CA LYS A 4 -10.09 -16.85 69.48
C LYS A 4 -9.43 -15.60 68.92
N LEU A 5 -8.76 -14.82 69.78
CA LEU A 5 -7.99 -13.63 69.38
C LEU A 5 -6.81 -13.98 68.46
N LEU A 6 -6.10 -15.08 68.74
CA LEU A 6 -4.99 -15.53 67.89
C LEU A 6 -5.44 -16.04 66.52
N THR A 7 -6.60 -16.71 66.44
CA THR A 7 -7.13 -17.22 65.17
C THR A 7 -7.69 -16.11 64.28
N GLU A 8 -8.32 -15.09 64.87
CA GLU A 8 -8.75 -13.91 64.11
C GLU A 8 -7.56 -13.07 63.63
N ALA A 9 -6.54 -12.87 64.47
CA ALA A 9 -5.32 -12.14 64.09
C ALA A 9 -4.53 -12.84 62.98
N TRP A 10 -4.45 -14.18 63.00
CA TRP A 10 -3.78 -14.94 61.94
C TRP A 10 -4.57 -14.90 60.62
N ARG A 11 -5.91 -14.92 60.69
CA ARG A 11 -6.78 -14.85 59.52
C ARG A 11 -6.78 -13.46 58.86
N THR A 12 -6.74 -12.37 59.64
CA THR A 12 -6.62 -11.01 59.08
C THR A 12 -5.23 -10.76 58.50
N PHE A 13 -4.18 -11.30 59.13
CA PHE A 13 -2.81 -11.23 58.61
C PHE A 13 -2.67 -11.99 57.28
N GLY A 14 -3.18 -13.23 57.21
CA GLY A 14 -3.15 -14.04 55.99
C GLY A 14 -3.93 -13.44 54.81
N ALA A 15 -5.10 -12.83 55.07
CA ALA A 15 -5.87 -12.12 54.05
C ALA A 15 -5.17 -10.86 53.54
N SER A 16 -4.45 -10.13 54.42
CA SER A 16 -3.70 -8.93 54.01
C SER A 16 -2.47 -9.28 53.17
N ASN A 17 -1.80 -10.40 53.46
CA ASN A 17 -0.60 -10.83 52.74
C ASN A 17 -0.91 -11.29 51.30
N GLN A 18 -2.01 -12.01 51.08
CA GLN A 18 -2.45 -12.42 49.73
C GLN A 18 -2.76 -11.24 48.81
N SER A 19 -3.46 -10.21 49.31
CA SER A 19 -3.76 -9.00 48.53
C SER A 19 -2.51 -8.20 48.12
N ASN A 20 -1.44 -8.32 48.91
CA ASN A 20 -0.16 -7.65 48.66
C ASN A 20 0.66 -8.40 47.59
N GLU A 21 0.62 -9.74 47.58
CA GLU A 21 1.26 -10.57 46.55
C GLU A 21 0.60 -10.40 45.18
N ASP A 22 -0.74 -10.35 45.12
CA ASP A 22 -1.49 -10.13 43.88
C ASP A 22 -1.25 -8.72 43.28
N SER A 23 -1.17 -7.70 44.13
CA SER A 23 -0.91 -6.32 43.69
C SER A 23 0.54 -6.11 43.23
N LEU A 24 1.51 -6.77 43.86
CA LEU A 24 2.90 -6.80 43.40
C LEU A 24 3.02 -7.50 42.04
N SER A 25 2.34 -8.63 41.84
CA SER A 25 2.33 -9.34 40.56
C SER A 25 1.68 -8.52 39.43
N ALA A 26 0.57 -7.84 39.72
CA ALA A 26 -0.10 -6.97 38.75
C ALA A 26 0.76 -5.74 38.36
N LEU A 27 1.48 -5.16 39.32
CA LEU A 27 2.42 -4.06 39.07
C LEU A 27 3.62 -4.53 38.23
N ASP A 28 4.17 -5.70 38.50
CA ASP A 28 5.25 -6.28 37.71
C ASP A 28 4.79 -6.65 36.30
N ALA A 29 3.59 -7.22 36.14
CA ALA A 29 2.99 -7.48 34.83
C ALA A 29 2.79 -6.19 34.02
N LEU A 30 2.30 -5.11 34.64
CA LEU A 30 2.19 -3.78 34.02
C LEU A 30 3.56 -3.19 33.65
N ARG A 31 4.57 -3.41 34.49
CA ARG A 31 5.93 -2.92 34.24
C ARG A 31 6.61 -3.66 33.09
N ILE A 32 6.39 -4.97 33.00
CA ILE A 32 6.84 -5.81 31.88
C ILE A 32 6.09 -5.43 30.59
N LEU A 33 4.78 -5.21 30.64
CA LEU A 33 4.00 -4.77 29.48
C LEU A 33 4.45 -3.39 28.98
N ARG A 34 4.73 -2.46 29.90
CA ARG A 34 5.22 -1.12 29.58
C ARG A 34 6.65 -1.12 29.04
N SER A 35 7.53 -1.97 29.59
CA SER A 35 8.91 -2.08 29.11
C SER A 35 9.01 -2.80 27.77
N ALA A 36 8.20 -3.84 27.54
CA ALA A 36 8.06 -4.53 26.26
C ALA A 36 7.43 -3.61 25.19
N GLY A 37 6.43 -2.81 25.55
CA GLY A 37 5.86 -1.80 24.65
C GLY A 37 6.90 -0.78 24.20
N ASN A 38 7.78 -0.35 25.10
CA ASN A 38 8.82 0.63 24.78
C ASN A 38 9.89 0.06 23.82
N THR A 39 10.26 -1.22 23.96
CA THR A 39 11.23 -1.86 23.05
C THR A 39 10.65 -2.13 21.66
N MET A 40 9.36 -2.49 21.58
CA MET A 40 8.65 -2.64 20.30
C MET A 40 8.49 -1.31 19.57
N VAL A 41 8.21 -0.21 20.28
CA VAL A 41 8.11 1.13 19.69
C VAL A 41 9.46 1.61 19.14
N LEU A 42 10.57 1.31 19.84
CA LEU A 42 11.92 1.64 19.36
C LEU A 42 12.28 0.85 18.09
N GLN A 43 11.96 -0.44 18.04
CA GLN A 43 12.14 -1.26 16.84
C GLN A 43 11.24 -0.78 15.70
N ALA A 44 9.96 -0.52 15.97
CA ALA A 44 9.02 0.00 14.96
C ALA A 44 9.48 1.35 14.39
N ASN A 45 10.07 2.23 15.21
CA ASN A 45 10.62 3.49 14.74
C ASN A 45 11.79 3.27 13.75
N LEU A 46 12.72 2.37 14.08
CA LEU A 46 13.83 2.00 13.19
C LEU A 46 13.34 1.38 11.87
N TYR A 47 12.44 0.40 11.93
CA TYR A 47 11.85 -0.20 10.72
C TYR A 47 11.03 0.80 9.91
N SER A 48 10.35 1.75 10.56
CA SER A 48 9.59 2.78 9.85
C SER A 48 10.50 3.76 9.10
N GLN A 49 11.67 4.07 9.65
CA GLN A 49 12.66 4.93 9.00
C GLN A 49 13.28 4.22 7.79
N LEU A 50 13.59 2.93 7.93
CA LEU A 50 14.08 2.11 6.83
C LEU A 50 13.03 1.95 5.72
N ALA A 51 11.78 1.62 6.09
CA ALA A 51 10.68 1.47 5.15
C ALA A 51 10.37 2.76 4.38
N LYS A 52 10.48 3.93 5.03
CA LYS A 52 10.33 5.24 4.35
C LYS A 52 11.44 5.47 3.32
N LEU A 53 12.68 5.10 3.65
CA LEU A 53 13.82 5.25 2.76
C LEU A 53 13.72 4.32 1.55
N GLU A 54 13.43 3.04 1.79
CA GLU A 54 13.21 2.04 0.74
C GLU A 54 12.02 2.42 -0.15
N TRP A 55 10.94 2.93 0.43
CA TRP A 55 9.79 3.43 -0.33
C TRP A 55 10.13 4.63 -1.20
N ALA A 56 10.92 5.59 -0.68
CA ALA A 56 11.37 6.73 -1.45
C ALA A 56 12.26 6.31 -2.63
N GLN A 57 13.15 5.34 -2.40
CA GLN A 57 14.04 4.80 -3.43
C GLN A 57 13.28 4.02 -4.51
N GLU A 58 12.34 3.17 -4.11
CA GLU A 58 11.51 2.43 -5.07
C GLU A 58 10.62 3.38 -5.87
N LYS A 59 10.05 4.41 -5.22
CA LYS A 59 9.28 5.45 -5.91
C LYS A 59 10.14 6.16 -6.94
N GLU A 60 11.36 6.55 -6.61
CA GLU A 60 12.26 7.19 -7.56
C GLU A 60 12.59 6.26 -8.74
N ARG A 61 12.88 4.98 -8.47
CA ARG A 61 13.11 3.97 -9.51
C ARG A 61 11.92 3.85 -10.46
N LEU A 62 10.71 3.70 -9.92
CA LEU A 62 9.47 3.62 -10.69
C LEU A 62 9.23 4.91 -11.49
N THR A 63 9.53 6.08 -10.92
CA THR A 63 9.37 7.37 -11.61
C THR A 63 10.33 7.46 -12.81
N ARG A 64 11.59 7.07 -12.63
CA ARG A 64 12.59 7.01 -13.72
C ARG A 64 12.19 6.02 -14.81
N MET A 65 11.71 4.83 -14.43
CA MET A 65 11.19 3.83 -15.38
C MET A 65 9.97 4.36 -16.13
N ALA A 66 9.02 5.01 -15.45
CA ALA A 66 7.84 5.60 -16.07
C ALA A 66 8.23 6.70 -17.07
N LEU A 67 9.17 7.58 -16.71
CA LEU A 67 9.69 8.60 -17.64
C LEU A 67 10.34 7.97 -18.87
N ALA A 68 11.18 6.93 -18.68
CA ALA A 68 11.80 6.22 -19.80
C ALA A 68 10.75 5.58 -20.73
N ILE A 69 9.70 4.99 -20.16
CA ILE A 69 8.58 4.44 -20.95
C ILE A 69 7.85 5.54 -21.72
N VAL A 70 7.59 6.69 -21.11
CA VAL A 70 6.95 7.84 -21.78
C VAL A 70 7.80 8.32 -22.96
N VAL A 71 9.11 8.50 -22.75
CA VAL A 71 10.03 8.90 -23.83
C VAL A 71 10.05 7.85 -24.94
N ALA A 72 10.17 6.57 -24.60
CA ALA A 72 10.15 5.48 -25.57
C ALA A 72 8.84 5.47 -26.38
N LEU A 73 7.70 5.71 -25.72
CA LEU A 73 6.39 5.75 -26.37
C LEU A 73 6.26 6.95 -27.32
N VAL A 74 6.72 8.13 -26.92
CA VAL A 74 6.73 9.32 -27.79
C VAL A 74 7.61 9.08 -29.02
N CYS A 75 8.83 8.57 -28.83
CA CYS A 75 9.73 8.23 -29.92
C CYS A 75 9.12 7.16 -30.84
N PHE A 76 8.50 6.13 -30.28
CA PHE A 76 7.85 5.06 -31.05
C PHE A 76 6.69 5.60 -31.90
N VAL A 77 5.79 6.40 -31.32
CA VAL A 77 4.69 7.04 -32.06
C VAL A 77 5.24 7.95 -33.17
N GLY A 78 6.28 8.73 -32.87
CA GLY A 78 6.96 9.57 -33.86
C GLY A 78 7.51 8.74 -35.03
N THR A 79 8.25 7.67 -34.75
CA THR A 79 8.76 6.75 -35.76
C THR A 79 7.65 6.15 -36.61
N LEU A 80 6.54 5.72 -36.00
CA LEU A 80 5.40 5.21 -36.76
C LEU A 80 4.83 6.28 -37.69
N LEU A 81 4.61 7.51 -37.21
CA LEU A 81 4.07 8.59 -38.03
C LEU A 81 4.97 8.89 -39.23
N PHE A 82 6.28 9.05 -39.01
CA PHE A 82 7.22 9.27 -40.10
C PHE A 82 7.32 8.08 -41.05
N ALA A 83 7.24 6.85 -40.56
CA ALA A 83 7.17 5.66 -41.40
C ALA A 83 5.89 5.64 -42.26
N GLY A 84 4.75 6.04 -41.70
CA GLY A 84 3.49 6.19 -42.44
C GLY A 84 3.58 7.26 -43.54
N VAL A 85 4.17 8.41 -43.24
CA VAL A 85 4.43 9.48 -44.23
C VAL A 85 5.39 9.00 -45.31
N LEU A 86 6.47 8.31 -44.95
CA LEU A 86 7.42 7.74 -45.90
C LEU A 86 6.74 6.71 -46.81
N LEU A 87 5.92 5.82 -46.25
CA LEU A 87 5.16 4.83 -47.00
C LEU A 87 4.21 5.52 -47.99
N LEU A 88 3.51 6.57 -47.55
CA LEU A 88 2.66 7.38 -48.42
C LEU A 88 3.45 8.06 -49.54
N ALA A 89 4.63 8.61 -49.25
CA ALA A 89 5.48 9.24 -50.25
C ALA A 89 5.96 8.24 -51.32
N VAL A 90 6.31 7.01 -50.93
CA VAL A 90 6.74 5.95 -51.86
C VAL A 90 5.58 5.46 -52.73
N VAL A 91 4.40 5.29 -52.13
CA VAL A 91 3.21 4.80 -52.86
C VAL A 91 2.48 5.95 -53.57
N TRP A 92 2.89 7.20 -53.36
CA TRP A 92 2.16 8.37 -53.82
C TRP A 92 1.98 8.40 -55.31
N ASP A 93 2.85 7.81 -56.12
CA ASP A 93 2.70 7.78 -57.58
C ASP A 93 2.04 6.51 -58.14
N THR A 94 1.75 5.52 -57.30
CA THR A 94 1.25 4.20 -57.71
C THR A 94 -0.29 4.14 -57.74
N GLU A 95 -0.93 3.12 -58.34
CA GLU A 95 -2.39 2.91 -58.23
C GLU A 95 -2.85 2.57 -56.80
N TYR A 96 -1.94 2.07 -55.96
CA TYR A 96 -2.24 1.59 -54.60
C TYR A 96 -2.36 2.71 -53.54
N ARG A 97 -2.38 3.99 -53.91
CA ARG A 97 -2.49 5.15 -52.97
C ARG A 97 -3.64 5.00 -51.97
N ILE A 98 -4.84 4.74 -52.48
CA ILE A 98 -6.07 4.67 -51.68
C ILE A 98 -6.08 3.45 -50.73
N PRO A 99 -5.81 2.21 -51.19
CA PRO A 99 -5.77 1.08 -50.27
C PRO A 99 -4.67 1.21 -49.21
N THR A 100 -3.51 1.80 -49.53
CA THR A 100 -2.46 2.08 -48.54
C THR A 100 -2.90 3.11 -47.50
N LEU A 101 -3.60 4.18 -47.90
CA LEU A 101 -4.21 5.14 -46.97
C LEU A 101 -5.21 4.48 -46.03
N VAL A 102 -6.12 3.67 -46.57
CA VAL A 102 -7.13 2.95 -45.76
C VAL A 102 -6.45 1.99 -44.79
N GLY A 103 -5.46 1.23 -45.25
CA GLY A 103 -4.68 0.33 -44.39
C GLY A 103 -3.98 1.06 -43.25
N LEU A 104 -3.39 2.22 -43.53
CA LEU A 104 -2.73 3.05 -42.52
C LEU A 104 -3.72 3.57 -41.47
N VAL A 105 -4.89 4.05 -41.91
CA VAL A 105 -5.96 4.52 -41.00
C VAL A 105 -6.44 3.39 -40.10
N VAL A 106 -6.71 2.20 -40.66
CA VAL A 106 -7.15 1.03 -39.88
C VAL A 106 -6.06 0.59 -38.89
N ALA A 107 -4.80 0.63 -39.28
CA ALA A 107 -3.68 0.28 -38.40
C ALA A 107 -3.60 1.25 -37.20
N TYR A 108 -3.66 2.56 -37.42
CA TYR A 108 -3.66 3.52 -36.30
C TYR A 108 -4.94 3.44 -35.46
N ALA A 109 -6.11 3.30 -36.08
CA ALA A 109 -7.38 3.17 -35.38
C ALA A 109 -7.40 1.95 -34.45
N SER A 110 -6.85 0.81 -34.90
CA SER A 110 -6.74 -0.39 -34.07
C SER A 110 -5.76 -0.18 -32.90
N GLY A 111 -4.63 0.49 -33.14
CA GLY A 111 -3.70 0.88 -32.07
C GLY A 111 -4.36 1.74 -30.99
N VAL A 112 -5.13 2.76 -31.38
CA VAL A 112 -5.90 3.61 -30.46
C VAL A 112 -6.95 2.79 -29.70
N ALA A 113 -7.70 1.93 -30.38
CA ALA A 113 -8.72 1.09 -29.75
C ALA A 113 -8.12 0.16 -28.68
N ILE A 114 -6.98 -0.48 -28.98
CA ILE A 114 -6.26 -1.35 -28.02
C ILE A 114 -5.76 -0.54 -26.83
N ALA A 115 -5.18 0.65 -27.05
CA ALA A 115 -4.69 1.52 -25.99
C ALA A 115 -5.83 1.97 -25.06
N LEU A 116 -6.96 2.39 -25.61
CA LEU A 116 -8.14 2.77 -24.84
C LEU A 116 -8.71 1.59 -24.05
N TRP A 117 -8.74 0.39 -24.64
CA TRP A 117 -9.20 -0.81 -23.94
C TRP A 117 -8.28 -1.16 -22.77
N ARG A 118 -6.96 -1.15 -22.98
CA ARG A 118 -5.97 -1.37 -21.91
C ARG A 118 -6.10 -0.32 -20.80
N LEU A 119 -6.25 0.95 -21.15
CA LEU A 119 -6.44 2.03 -20.18
C LEU A 119 -7.69 1.80 -19.32
N LYS A 120 -8.81 1.38 -19.94
CA LYS A 120 -10.03 1.03 -19.20
C LYS A 120 -9.82 -0.13 -18.23
N VAL A 121 -9.12 -1.18 -18.66
CA VAL A 121 -8.80 -2.34 -17.80
C VAL A 121 -7.92 -1.92 -16.61
N LEU A 122 -6.87 -1.14 -16.84
CA LEU A 122 -5.98 -0.65 -15.78
C LEU A 122 -6.70 0.28 -14.80
N ALA A 123 -7.55 1.19 -15.31
CA ALA A 123 -8.35 2.09 -14.46
C ALA A 123 -9.31 1.31 -13.54
N GLN A 124 -9.92 0.23 -14.04
CA GLN A 124 -10.78 -0.64 -13.24
C GLN A 124 -9.99 -1.42 -12.17
N GLN A 125 -8.77 -1.86 -12.48
CA GLN A 125 -7.90 -2.53 -11.49
C GLN A 125 -7.50 -1.57 -10.36
N GLY A 126 -7.13 -0.32 -10.68
CA GLY A 126 -6.79 0.69 -9.68
C GLY A 126 -7.97 1.07 -8.77
N ALA A 127 -9.19 1.16 -9.31
CA ALA A 127 -10.39 1.42 -8.52
C ALA A 127 -10.70 0.29 -7.51
N ASN A 128 -10.36 -0.95 -7.85
CA ASN A 128 -10.58 -2.11 -6.99
C ASN A 128 -9.43 -2.37 -5.99
N ALA A 129 -8.18 -2.06 -6.36
CA ALA A 129 -6.98 -2.36 -5.57
C ALA A 129 -6.99 -1.74 -4.15
N PHE A 130 -7.61 -0.57 -3.98
CA PHE A 130 -7.71 0.10 -2.68
C PHE A 130 -9.10 0.05 -2.05
N LYS A 131 -10.07 -0.61 -2.71
CA LYS A 131 -11.46 -0.64 -2.22
C LYS A 131 -11.57 -1.41 -0.92
N ALA A 132 -10.97 -2.60 -0.85
CA ALA A 132 -10.97 -3.43 0.36
C ALA A 132 -10.23 -2.75 1.52
N LEU A 133 -9.03 -2.23 1.27
CA LEU A 133 -8.21 -1.54 2.27
C LEU A 133 -8.91 -0.29 2.84
N ARG A 134 -9.61 0.49 2.00
CA ARG A 134 -10.38 1.66 2.48
C ARG A 134 -11.59 1.26 3.33
N LEU A 135 -12.20 0.13 3.02
CA LEU A 135 -13.35 -0.41 3.75
C LEU A 135 -12.92 -0.91 5.13
N GLU A 136 -11.80 -1.60 5.18
CA GLU A 136 -11.15 -2.07 6.41
C GLU A 136 -10.68 -0.89 7.27
N LEU A 137 -9.99 0.09 6.68
CA LEU A 137 -9.55 1.29 7.39
C LEU A 137 -10.72 2.12 7.93
N ALA A 138 -11.84 2.19 7.21
CA ALA A 138 -13.05 2.86 7.68
C ALA A 138 -13.70 2.11 8.86
N ALA A 139 -13.67 0.77 8.85
CA ALA A 139 -14.13 -0.05 9.95
C ALA A 139 -13.25 0.15 11.20
N ASP A 140 -11.92 0.17 11.03
CA ASP A 140 -10.97 0.41 12.11
C ASP A 140 -11.16 1.79 12.75
N ILE A 141 -11.34 2.84 11.92
CA ILE A 141 -11.64 4.20 12.40
C ILE A 141 -12.95 4.25 13.17
N ALA A 142 -13.98 3.51 12.74
CA ALA A 142 -15.26 3.44 13.43
C ALA A 142 -15.13 2.78 14.81
N ILE A 143 -14.33 1.70 14.91
CA ILE A 143 -14.03 1.04 16.18
C ILE A 143 -13.30 1.99 17.12
N ILE A 144 -12.26 2.69 16.65
CA ILE A 144 -11.51 3.65 17.47
C ILE A 144 -12.43 4.79 17.96
N LYS A 145 -13.29 5.33 17.09
CA LYS A 145 -14.26 6.37 17.49
C LYS A 145 -15.31 5.88 18.48
N SER A 146 -15.63 4.58 18.50
CA SER A 146 -16.60 4.01 19.45
C SER A 146 -16.03 3.77 20.85
N GLN A 147 -14.70 3.78 20.98
CA GLN A 147 -13.97 3.53 22.23
C GLN A 147 -13.46 4.83 22.89
N LEU A 148 -13.80 5.99 22.30
CA LEU A 148 -13.38 7.34 22.69
C LEU A 148 -14.62 8.13 23.13
#